data_AF-A0A137NVB5-F1
#
_entry.id   AF-A0A137NVB5-F1
#
_cell.length_a   1.000
_cell.length_b   1.000
_cell.length_c   1.000
_cell.angle_alpha   90.00
_cell.angle_beta   90.00
_cell.angle_gamma   90.00
#
_symmetry.space_group_name_H-M   'P 1'
#
loop_
_entity.id
_entity.type
_entity.pdbx_description
1 polymer ?
#
loop_
_entity_poly.entity_id
_entity_poly.type
_entity_poly.pdbx_seq_one_letter_code
_entity_poly.pdbx_strand_id
1 'polypeptide(L)'
;MNISLNLKVNWLNIILLNDFRIYLDFETRKEVTLISKLIRRKLKPILFNRLYLNAFESDRYFKDVSNNIFKEFFNSRFRLKSGRAITNEVKMFRKSLSVDSSLNDISLILKNIKACANSIFMDCTSRAGCYFFNIVNIFDNLTELHLSQCFVPSVQFAKFGENFA
;
A
#
# COMPACT_ATOMS: atom_id res chain seq x y z
N MET A 1 -11.00 -40.76 -38.71
CA MET A 1 -12.10 -40.40 -37.79
C MET A 1 -11.61 -39.23 -36.95
N ASN A 2 -12.00 -38.00 -37.28
CA ASN A 2 -11.52 -36.80 -36.60
C ASN A 2 -12.45 -36.53 -35.42
N ILE A 3 -12.06 -36.95 -34.21
CA ILE A 3 -12.81 -36.65 -33.00
C ILE A 3 -12.47 -35.20 -32.65
N SER A 4 -13.29 -34.25 -33.09
CA SER A 4 -13.22 -32.87 -32.58
C SER A 4 -13.72 -32.87 -31.14
N LEU A 5 -12.80 -33.14 -30.21
CA LEU A 5 -13.04 -32.95 -28.79
C LEU A 5 -13.26 -31.44 -28.56
N ASN A 6 -14.53 -31.05 -28.51
CA ASN A 6 -14.95 -29.69 -28.22
C ASN A 6 -14.77 -29.43 -26.72
N LEU A 7 -13.52 -29.43 -26.26
CA LEU A 7 -13.14 -29.17 -24.88
C LEU A 7 -13.38 -27.70 -24.60
N LYS A 8 -14.53 -27.40 -24.01
CA LYS A 8 -14.85 -26.06 -23.52
C LYS A 8 -13.97 -25.78 -22.30
N VAL A 9 -12.83 -25.13 -22.54
CA VAL A 9 -11.91 -24.71 -21.48
C VAL A 9 -12.61 -23.69 -20.58
N ASN A 10 -12.69 -23.99 -19.28
CA ASN A 10 -13.17 -23.05 -18.29
C ASN A 10 -12.02 -22.16 -17.81
N TRP A 11 -11.79 -21.06 -18.52
CA TRP A 11 -10.73 -20.10 -18.20
C TRP A 11 -10.82 -19.50 -16.80
N LEU A 12 -12.03 -19.37 -16.23
CA LEU A 12 -12.19 -18.89 -14.85
C LEU A 12 -11.56 -19.86 -13.86
N ASN A 13 -11.74 -21.17 -14.07
CA ASN A 13 -11.11 -22.18 -13.24
C ASN A 13 -9.59 -22.16 -13.39
N ILE A 14 -9.07 -22.04 -14.62
CA ILE A 14 -7.63 -21.98 -14.90
C ILE A 14 -6.97 -20.79 -14.19
N ILE A 15 -7.55 -19.59 -14.31
CA ILE A 15 -7.08 -18.37 -13.63
C ILE A 15 -7.02 -18.52 -12.11
N LEU A 16 -7.90 -19.36 -11.56
CA LEU A 16 -7.99 -19.60 -10.12
C LEU A 16 -7.08 -20.72 -9.62
N LEU A 17 -6.38 -21.46 -10.50
CA LEU A 17 -5.39 -22.45 -10.08
C LEU A 17 -4.18 -21.75 -9.47
N ASN A 18 -3.72 -22.24 -8.32
CA ASN A 18 -2.57 -21.65 -7.62
C ASN A 18 -1.31 -21.67 -8.49
N ASP A 19 -1.04 -22.79 -9.17
CA ASP A 19 0.14 -22.93 -10.03
C ASP A 19 0.15 -21.88 -11.13
N PHE A 20 -0.99 -21.66 -11.79
CA PHE A 20 -1.12 -20.65 -12.82
C PHE A 20 -0.87 -19.24 -12.28
N ARG A 21 -1.37 -18.92 -11.09
CA ARG A 21 -1.23 -17.59 -10.47
C ARG A 21 0.22 -17.23 -10.14
N ILE A 22 1.07 -18.21 -9.84
CA ILE A 22 2.49 -17.97 -9.54
C ILE A 22 3.21 -17.41 -10.77
N TYR A 23 2.78 -17.78 -11.98
CA TYR A 23 3.35 -17.29 -13.23
C TYR A 23 2.80 -15.93 -13.68
N LEU A 24 1.72 -15.45 -13.07
CA LEU A 24 1.19 -14.12 -13.39
C LEU A 24 1.98 -13.06 -12.64
N ASP A 25 2.50 -12.06 -13.34
CA ASP A 25 3.04 -10.86 -12.70
C ASP A 25 1.93 -10.00 -12.07
N PHE A 26 2.33 -8.98 -11.32
CA PHE A 26 1.38 -8.13 -10.59
C PHE A 26 0.39 -7.39 -11.50
N GLU A 27 0.86 -6.83 -12.62
CA GLU A 27 0.00 -6.06 -13.53
C GLU A 27 -0.98 -6.99 -14.26
N THR A 28 -0.54 -8.17 -14.69
CA THR A 28 -1.39 -9.20 -15.29
C THR A 28 -2.45 -9.69 -14.30
N ARG A 29 -2.08 -9.93 -13.03
CA ARG A 29 -3.07 -10.28 -11.99
C ARG A 29 -4.12 -9.19 -11.83
N LYS A 30 -3.71 -7.92 -11.87
CA LYS A 30 -4.61 -6.77 -11.77
C LYS A 30 -5.57 -6.73 -12.95
N GLU A 31 -5.09 -6.88 -14.19
CA GLU A 31 -5.94 -6.96 -15.39
C GLU A 31 -6.94 -8.11 -15.31
N VAL A 32 -6.48 -9.28 -14.84
CA VAL A 32 -7.33 -10.46 -14.66
C VAL A 32 -8.48 -10.20 -13.67
N THR A 33 -8.30 -9.32 -12.67
CA THR A 33 -9.42 -8.91 -11.79
C THR A 33 -10.51 -8.07 -12.45
N LEU A 34 -10.25 -7.55 -13.65
CA LEU A 34 -11.24 -6.80 -14.43
C LEU A 34 -12.20 -7.74 -15.17
N ILE A 35 -11.81 -9.00 -15.40
CA ILE A 35 -12.60 -10.00 -16.13
C ILE A 35 -13.95 -10.26 -15.46
N SER A 36 -14.00 -10.39 -14.13
CA SER A 36 -15.26 -10.59 -13.41
C SER A 36 -15.21 -10.19 -11.94
N LYS A 37 -16.38 -9.89 -11.36
CA LYS A 37 -16.54 -9.64 -9.92
C LYS A 37 -16.09 -10.84 -9.08
N LEU A 38 -16.34 -12.06 -9.55
CA LEU A 38 -15.94 -13.28 -8.85
C LEU A 38 -14.42 -13.42 -8.76
N ILE A 39 -13.73 -13.25 -9.90
CA ILE A 39 -12.25 -13.27 -9.94
C ILE A 39 -11.70 -12.17 -9.05
N ARG A 40 -12.22 -10.94 -9.17
CA ARG A 40 -11.80 -9.82 -8.33
C ARG A 40 -11.87 -10.15 -6.85
N ARG A 41 -13.00 -10.71 -6.38
CA ARG A 41 -13.17 -11.09 -4.98
C ARG A 41 -12.17 -12.18 -4.55
N LYS A 42 -11.87 -13.15 -5.42
CA LYS A 42 -10.95 -14.26 -5.13
C LYS A 42 -9.47 -13.85 -5.17
N LEU A 43 -9.10 -12.91 -6.04
CA LEU A 43 -7.72 -12.44 -6.20
C LEU A 43 -7.39 -11.24 -5.31
N LYS A 44 -8.38 -10.53 -4.77
CA LYS A 44 -8.16 -9.38 -3.88
C LYS A 44 -7.20 -9.70 -2.70
N PRO A 45 -7.36 -10.80 -1.95
CA PRO A 45 -6.40 -11.14 -0.89
C PRO A 45 -4.97 -11.31 -1.40
N ILE A 46 -4.80 -11.85 -2.60
CA ILE A 46 -3.48 -12.11 -3.20
C ILE A 46 -2.84 -10.81 -3.69
N LEU A 47 -3.63 -9.89 -4.26
CA LEU A 47 -3.12 -8.60 -4.75
C LEU A 47 -2.70 -7.65 -3.62
N PHE A 48 -3.38 -7.73 -2.48
CA PHE A 48 -3.17 -6.83 -1.36
C PHE A 48 -2.55 -7.54 -0.15
N ASN A 49 -1.93 -8.73 -0.33
CA ASN A 49 -1.28 -9.43 0.78
C ASN A 49 -0.10 -8.64 1.33
N ARG A 50 0.66 -8.00 0.44
CA ARG A 50 1.85 -7.20 0.74
C ARG A 50 1.60 -5.75 0.39
N LEU A 51 1.76 -4.89 1.37
CA LEU A 51 1.71 -3.44 1.18
C LEU A 51 3.10 -2.86 1.29
N TYR A 52 3.47 -2.06 0.29
CA TYR A 52 4.73 -1.33 0.27
C TYR A 52 4.46 0.15 0.45
N LEU A 53 5.10 0.74 1.45
CA LEU A 53 5.14 2.17 1.73
C LEU A 53 6.60 2.61 1.60
N ASN A 54 6.97 2.97 0.36
CA ASN A 54 8.28 3.52 0.04
C ASN A 54 8.19 5.03 -0.26
N ALA A 55 9.01 5.84 0.42
CA ALA A 55 9.02 7.28 0.19
C ALA A 55 9.41 7.68 -1.26
N PHE A 56 10.21 6.88 -1.96
CA PHE A 56 10.58 7.11 -3.36
C PHE A 56 9.40 6.90 -4.32
N GLU A 57 8.43 6.07 -3.93
CA GLU A 57 7.22 5.79 -4.71
C GLU A 57 6.00 6.63 -4.24
N SER A 58 6.21 7.68 -3.45
CA SER A 58 5.13 8.46 -2.84
C SER A 58 4.09 8.98 -3.84
N ASP A 59 4.49 9.32 -5.06
CA ASP A 59 3.56 9.74 -6.11
C ASP A 59 2.57 8.66 -6.53
N ARG A 60 3.00 7.40 -6.51
CA ARG A 60 2.14 6.28 -6.87
C ARG A 60 1.03 6.12 -5.83
N TYR A 61 1.37 6.28 -4.55
CA TYR A 61 0.43 6.10 -3.44
C TYR A 61 -0.47 7.31 -3.21
N PHE A 62 0.07 8.53 -3.40
CA PHE A 62 -0.63 9.79 -3.11
C PHE A 62 -1.04 10.54 -4.38
N LYS A 63 -1.16 9.86 -5.52
CA LYS A 63 -1.55 10.48 -6.79
C LYS A 63 -2.88 11.22 -6.64
N ASP A 64 -3.87 10.54 -6.07
CA ASP A 64 -5.25 11.01 -5.97
C ASP A 64 -5.56 11.70 -4.64
N VAL A 65 -4.57 11.81 -3.74
CA VAL A 65 -4.71 12.52 -2.47
C VAL A 65 -4.15 13.92 -2.62
N SER A 66 -5.04 14.91 -2.76
CA SER A 66 -4.68 16.33 -2.72
C SER A 66 -4.42 16.75 -1.27
N ASN A 67 -3.59 17.79 -1.08
CA ASN A 67 -3.35 18.40 0.24
C ASN A 67 -2.93 17.43 1.35
N ASN A 68 -2.06 16.46 1.02
CA ASN A 68 -1.56 15.49 1.99
C ASN A 68 -0.16 15.88 2.50
N ILE A 69 0.00 15.93 3.82
CA ILE A 69 1.28 16.34 4.44
C ILE A 69 2.42 15.37 4.14
N PHE A 70 2.13 14.07 4.01
CA PHE A 70 3.15 13.07 3.74
C PHE A 70 3.65 13.15 2.29
N LYS A 71 2.74 13.39 1.34
CA LYS A 71 3.11 13.69 -0.05
C LYS A 71 4.05 14.89 -0.13
N GLU A 72 3.71 15.98 0.55
CA GLU A 72 4.56 17.17 0.62
C GLU A 72 5.89 16.91 1.31
N PHE A 73 5.88 16.18 2.43
CA PHE A 73 7.09 15.80 3.15
C PHE A 73 8.05 15.00 2.25
N PHE A 74 7.56 13.96 1.57
CA PHE A 74 8.37 13.13 0.68
C PHE A 74 8.86 13.88 -0.54
N ASN A 75 8.01 14.69 -1.17
CA ASN A 75 8.43 15.57 -2.27
C ASN A 75 9.53 16.54 -1.80
N SER A 76 9.37 17.14 -0.62
CA SER A 76 10.37 18.07 -0.09
C SER A 76 11.70 17.41 0.24
N ARG A 77 11.68 16.18 0.74
CA ARG A 77 12.88 15.49 1.22
C ARG A 77 13.65 14.79 0.10
N PHE A 78 12.94 14.19 -0.85
CA PHE A 78 13.56 13.31 -1.86
C PHE A 78 13.61 13.93 -3.25
N ARG A 79 12.90 15.04 -3.52
CA ARG A 79 12.77 15.58 -4.88
C ARG A 79 13.15 17.03 -5.06
N LEU A 80 13.29 17.80 -3.98
CA LEU A 80 13.85 19.15 -4.08
C LEU A 80 15.35 19.03 -4.40
N LYS A 81 15.65 18.98 -5.70
CA LYS A 81 17.01 18.99 -6.27
C LYS A 81 17.69 20.36 -6.22
N SER A 82 17.05 21.38 -5.67
CA SER A 82 17.59 22.74 -5.73
C SER A 82 17.48 23.43 -4.38
N GLY A 83 18.58 24.02 -3.92
CA GLY A 83 18.64 24.95 -2.78
C GLY A 83 17.88 26.26 -3.00
N ARG A 84 16.77 26.22 -3.76
CA ARG A 84 15.84 27.33 -3.86
C ARG A 84 15.18 27.52 -2.50
N ALA A 85 15.23 28.75 -2.01
CA ALA A 85 14.54 29.13 -0.80
C ALA A 85 13.04 28.80 -0.93
N ILE A 86 12.49 28.16 0.10
CA ILE A 86 11.06 27.86 0.18
C ILE A 86 10.31 29.19 0.28
N THR A 87 9.39 29.46 -0.65
CA THR A 87 8.57 30.69 -0.64
C THR A 87 7.66 30.75 0.59
N ASN A 88 7.21 31.95 0.94
CA ASN A 88 6.28 32.12 2.06
C ASN A 88 4.92 31.46 1.79
N GLU A 89 4.44 31.41 0.54
CA GLU A 89 3.19 30.71 0.23
C GLU A 89 3.32 29.21 0.53
N VAL A 90 4.43 28.58 0.13
CA VAL A 90 4.67 27.15 0.41
C VAL A 90 4.78 26.88 1.90
N LYS A 91 5.39 27.79 2.68
CA LYS A 91 5.43 27.67 4.15
C LYS A 91 4.03 27.77 4.76
N MET A 92 3.21 28.72 4.33
CA MET A 92 1.83 28.86 4.83
C MET A 92 0.98 27.66 4.45
N PHE A 93 1.08 27.18 3.21
CA PHE A 93 0.41 25.96 2.75
C PHE A 93 0.81 24.75 3.59
N ARG A 94 2.11 24.53 3.82
CA ARG A 94 2.56 23.41 4.68
C ARG A 94 2.06 23.50 6.11
N LYS A 95 1.92 24.71 6.66
CA LYS A 95 1.36 24.94 8.00
C LYS A 95 -0.14 24.67 8.06
N SER A 96 -0.87 24.80 6.96
CA SER A 96 -2.30 24.47 6.92
C SER A 96 -2.57 22.97 6.76
N LEU A 97 -1.56 22.17 6.43
CA LEU A 97 -1.71 20.71 6.33
C LEU A 97 -1.78 20.06 7.71
N SER A 98 -2.72 19.12 7.86
CA SER A 98 -2.91 18.35 9.08
C SER A 98 -2.40 16.91 8.91
N VAL A 99 -1.61 16.46 9.88
CA VAL A 99 -1.18 15.06 10.00
C VAL A 99 -2.39 14.16 10.18
N ASP A 100 -3.29 14.50 11.10
CA ASP A 100 -4.45 13.67 11.43
C ASP A 100 -5.40 13.54 10.24
N SER A 101 -5.65 14.63 9.52
CA SER A 101 -6.45 14.58 8.27
C SER A 101 -5.79 13.65 7.25
N SER A 102 -4.48 13.80 7.06
CA SER A 102 -3.72 12.99 6.10
C SER A 102 -3.71 11.50 6.49
N LEU A 103 -3.62 11.18 7.78
CA LEU A 103 -3.70 9.82 8.30
C LEU A 103 -5.11 9.23 8.12
N ASN A 104 -6.15 10.02 8.36
CA ASN A 104 -7.53 9.60 8.16
C ASN A 104 -7.81 9.26 6.70
N ASP A 105 -7.35 10.09 5.77
CA ASP A 105 -7.49 9.83 4.32
C ASP A 105 -6.85 8.50 3.95
N ILE A 106 -5.63 8.24 4.44
CA ILE A 106 -4.93 6.97 4.20
C ILE A 106 -5.66 5.80 4.84
N SER A 107 -6.12 5.95 6.09
CA SER A 107 -6.89 4.92 6.78
C SER A 107 -8.18 4.58 6.04
N LEU A 108 -8.88 5.57 5.46
CA LEU A 108 -10.08 5.36 4.66
C LEU A 108 -9.79 4.56 3.39
N ILE A 109 -8.67 4.87 2.70
CA ILE A 109 -8.22 4.13 1.52
C ILE A 109 -7.92 2.66 1.90
N LEU A 110 -7.20 2.46 3.00
CA LEU A 110 -6.75 1.14 3.46
C LEU A 110 -7.87 0.30 4.08
N LYS A 111 -8.97 0.92 4.54
CA LYS A 111 -10.11 0.24 5.17
C LYS A 111 -10.62 -0.96 4.38
N ASN A 112 -10.64 -0.86 3.05
CA ASN A 112 -11.16 -1.90 2.17
C ASN A 112 -10.20 -3.08 1.95
N ILE A 113 -8.93 -2.95 2.33
CA ILE A 113 -7.89 -3.98 2.13
C ILE A 113 -7.25 -4.42 3.45
N LYS A 114 -7.64 -3.85 4.59
CA LYS A 114 -7.05 -4.15 5.90
C LYS A 114 -7.12 -5.63 6.31
N ALA A 115 -8.16 -6.34 5.87
CA ALA A 115 -8.32 -7.78 6.11
C ALA A 115 -7.57 -8.66 5.09
N CYS A 116 -7.03 -8.07 4.02
CA CYS A 116 -6.29 -8.79 2.98
C CYS A 116 -4.78 -8.76 3.21
N ALA A 117 -4.27 -7.67 3.77
CA ALA A 117 -2.84 -7.50 3.99
C ALA A 117 -2.37 -8.29 5.19
N ASN A 118 -1.34 -9.11 4.97
CA ASN A 118 -0.65 -9.85 6.02
C ASN A 118 0.81 -9.39 6.20
N SER A 119 1.29 -8.53 5.31
CA SER A 119 2.68 -8.08 5.32
C SER A 119 2.77 -6.62 4.92
N ILE A 120 3.49 -5.83 5.71
CA ILE A 120 3.71 -4.39 5.46
C ILE A 120 5.21 -4.12 5.41
N PHE A 121 5.63 -3.44 4.35
CA PHE A 121 6.99 -2.96 4.16
C PHE A 121 7.00 -1.44 4.24
N MET A 122 7.58 -0.88 5.30
CA MET A 122 7.85 0.55 5.41
C MET A 122 9.32 0.79 5.17
N ASP A 123 9.63 1.41 4.02
CA ASP A 123 10.99 1.69 3.59
C ASP A 123 11.23 3.18 3.33
N CYS A 124 12.34 3.69 3.83
CA CYS A 124 12.80 5.07 3.62
C CYS A 124 11.78 6.14 4.06
N THR A 125 10.85 5.82 4.96
CA THR A 125 9.78 6.75 5.40
C THR A 125 10.30 7.83 6.35
N SER A 126 11.53 7.73 6.85
CA SER A 126 12.14 8.71 7.75
C SER A 126 11.20 9.05 8.93
N ARG A 127 11.11 10.33 9.33
CA ARG A 127 10.25 10.79 10.43
C ARG A 127 8.75 10.61 10.15
N ALA A 128 8.34 10.49 8.89
CA ALA A 128 6.95 10.15 8.58
C ALA A 128 6.58 8.74 9.07
N GLY A 129 7.57 7.85 9.21
CA GLY A 129 7.43 6.53 9.80
C GLY A 129 6.76 6.56 11.18
N CYS A 130 7.02 7.58 12.00
CA CYS A 130 6.42 7.70 13.33
C CYS A 130 4.89 7.83 13.28
N TYR A 131 4.36 8.40 12.20
CA TYR A 131 2.94 8.57 12.01
C TYR A 131 2.33 7.37 11.29
N PHE A 132 3.02 6.82 10.29
CA PHE A 132 2.56 5.62 9.58
C PHE A 132 2.55 4.37 10.46
N PHE A 133 3.38 4.31 11.50
CA PHE A 133 3.34 3.20 12.43
C PHE A 133 1.96 3.04 13.10
N ASN A 134 1.23 4.13 13.33
CA ASN A 134 -0.15 4.06 13.84
C ASN A 134 -1.11 3.36 12.86
N ILE A 135 -0.84 3.44 11.56
CA ILE A 135 -1.66 2.79 10.52
C ILE A 135 -1.46 1.28 10.54
N VAL A 136 -0.28 0.79 10.95
CA VAL A 136 0.01 -0.65 11.03
C VAL A 136 -1.02 -1.38 11.91
N ASN A 137 -1.54 -0.72 12.94
CA ASN A 137 -2.53 -1.29 13.87
C ASN A 137 -3.92 -1.50 13.28
N ILE A 138 -4.23 -0.98 12.09
CA ILE A 138 -5.57 -1.15 11.49
C ILE A 138 -5.74 -2.50 10.77
N PHE A 139 -4.65 -3.24 10.58
CA PHE A 139 -4.59 -4.45 9.77
C PHE A 139 -4.90 -5.68 10.61
N ASP A 140 -5.97 -6.39 10.24
CA ASP A 140 -6.53 -7.47 11.05
C ASP A 140 -5.69 -8.77 10.98
N ASN A 141 -4.94 -8.96 9.90
CA ASN A 141 -4.23 -10.20 9.58
C ASN A 141 -2.72 -10.02 9.42
N LEU A 142 -2.18 -8.93 9.97
CA LEU A 142 -0.76 -8.61 9.83
C LEU A 142 0.11 -9.61 10.59
N THR A 143 0.95 -10.34 9.87
CA THR A 143 1.90 -11.32 10.43
C THR A 143 3.35 -10.90 10.22
N GLU A 144 3.61 -10.03 9.24
CA GLU A 144 4.95 -9.57 8.89
C GLU A 144 5.01 -8.04 8.86
N LEU A 145 5.96 -7.46 9.58
CA LEU A 145 6.25 -6.03 9.54
C LEU A 145 7.73 -5.81 9.25
N HIS A 146 8.02 -5.28 8.07
CA HIS A 146 9.37 -4.96 7.64
C HIS A 146 9.62 -3.46 7.77
N LEU A 147 10.62 -3.11 8.57
CA LEU A 147 11.00 -1.75 8.88
C LEU A 147 12.41 -1.48 8.36
N SER A 148 12.53 -0.60 7.37
CA SER A 148 13.82 -0.20 6.78
C SER A 148 13.89 1.33 6.71
N GLN A 149 14.97 1.90 7.26
CA GLN A 149 15.24 3.35 7.23
C GLN A 149 14.02 4.21 7.67
N CYS A 150 13.33 3.76 8.71
CA CYS A 150 12.17 4.41 9.27
C CYS A 150 12.39 4.77 10.75
N PHE A 151 11.72 5.82 11.22
CA PHE A 151 11.68 6.14 12.63
C PHE A 151 10.39 5.58 13.20
N VAL A 152 10.51 4.76 14.25
CA VAL A 152 9.37 4.24 15.01
C VAL A 152 9.55 4.62 16.47
N PRO A 153 8.56 5.25 17.13
CA PRO A 153 8.62 5.52 18.55
C PRO A 153 8.73 4.20 19.34
N SER A 154 9.75 4.08 20.19
CA SER A 154 10.02 2.85 20.96
C SER A 154 8.81 2.41 21.79
N VAL A 155 8.07 3.35 22.38
CA VAL A 155 6.85 3.08 23.17
C VAL A 155 5.75 2.47 22.30
N GLN A 156 5.57 2.97 21.08
CA GLN A 156 4.56 2.42 20.17
C GLN A 156 4.99 1.05 19.65
N PHE A 157 6.28 0.87 19.37
CA PHE A 157 6.83 -0.41 18.94
C PHE A 157 6.68 -1.49 20.03
N ALA A 158 6.99 -1.16 21.29
CA ALA A 158 6.81 -2.06 22.42
C ALA A 158 5.34 -2.50 22.57
N LYS A 159 4.41 -1.53 22.57
CA LYS A 159 2.96 -1.81 22.61
C LYS A 159 2.48 -2.66 21.43
N PHE A 160 3.05 -2.46 20.25
CA PHE A 160 2.71 -3.27 19.09
C PHE A 160 3.10 -4.73 19.29
N GLY A 161 4.27 -4.99 19.89
CA GLY A 161 4.74 -6.34 20.21
C GLY A 161 3.85 -7.08 21.21
N GLU A 162 3.17 -6.36 22.11
CA GLU A 162 2.21 -6.97 23.06
C GLU A 162 1.03 -7.67 22.35
N ASN A 163 0.70 -7.28 21.12
CA ASN A 163 -0.36 -7.94 20.34
C ASN A 163 0.08 -9.31 19.76
N PHE A 164 1.37 -9.66 19.85
CA PHE A 164 1.93 -10.90 19.32
C PHE A 164 2.49 -11.84 20.40
N ALA A 165 2.42 -11.42 21.67
CA ALA A 165 2.81 -12.23 22.84
C ALA A 165 1.59 -13.00 23.38
#